data_AF-A0A2A4V2E0-F1
#
_entry.id   AF-A0A2A4V2E0-F1
#
_cell.length_a   1.000
_cell.length_b   1.000
_cell.length_c   1.000
_cell.angle_alpha   90.00
_cell.angle_beta   90.00
_cell.angle_gamma   90.00
#
_symmetry.space_group_name_H-M   'P 1'
#
loop_
_entity.id
_entity.type
_entity.pdbx_description
1 polymer ?
#
loop_
_entity_poly.entity_id
_entity_poly.type
_entity_poly.pdbx_seq_one_letter_code
_entity_poly.pdbx_strand_id
1 'polypeptide(L)'
;MARFLPDDFSPEKLNIEIEEVFPNCTEVFFLPTQAELELAGKGTENPSQHRKSIATFSGQDGFISVTPIITLPTHPNYLKQKYDQIESIDVEVYFDSAPYTKEEVVDCLQLLPSGFVKDLRYGLGLIKDYRFIISAIEEQTKLKNICIGKEETGNDSGLESFYLNVDGFDEMRRNCDRITRRARQAAQITKTAAIYNQLAYHLGNEQRTLPTDNDAISKMLRIKINDTDKQAAMSLITEDKSTVNKTDSVTLTKLKNDIELVSLERLIASYEELLTKKTKEDTWQRLFNENPFILSLAFGYPAIKISDQASIGGKRLSGDGEKITDYLIKNGVTNNLALIEIKKPSAVLLNKTAYRGAVYCASTELTGSVTQVLDQCYHLQQNIASIKNNNRIYDIESYAVHCILIIGTIPSDEDKKKSFEIYRRNSKNVQIITFDELLLKLKQLHGFLNDSD
;
A
#
# COMPACT_ATOMS: atom_id res chain seq x y z
N MET A 1 -30.58 -1.36 -12.35
CA MET A 1 -31.94 -1.09 -12.84
C MET A 1 -32.76 -2.30 -12.47
N ALA A 2 -33.81 -2.13 -11.65
CA ALA A 2 -34.82 -3.15 -11.48
C ALA A 2 -35.40 -3.42 -12.87
N ARG A 3 -35.14 -4.61 -13.42
CA ARG A 3 -35.87 -5.06 -14.59
C ARG A 3 -37.25 -5.40 -14.08
N PHE A 4 -38.19 -4.49 -14.34
CA PHE A 4 -39.60 -4.84 -14.24
C PHE A 4 -39.82 -6.11 -15.05
N LEU A 5 -40.62 -7.02 -14.51
CA LEU A 5 -41.08 -8.20 -15.23
C LEU A 5 -41.66 -7.70 -16.57
N PRO A 6 -41.32 -8.34 -17.70
CA PRO A 6 -41.84 -7.90 -19.00
C PRO A 6 -43.37 -7.92 -18.97
N ASP A 7 -44.01 -7.02 -19.75
CA ASP A 7 -45.47 -6.78 -19.75
C ASP A 7 -46.32 -8.03 -20.07
N ASP A 8 -45.69 -9.16 -20.46
CA ASP A 8 -46.29 -10.46 -20.77
C ASP A 8 -46.07 -11.53 -19.68
N PHE A 9 -45.54 -11.16 -18.52
CA PHE A 9 -45.28 -12.06 -17.40
C PHE A 9 -46.58 -12.55 -16.77
N SER A 10 -46.73 -13.87 -16.69
CA SER A 10 -47.78 -14.54 -15.92
C SER A 10 -47.11 -15.55 -15.00
N PRO A 11 -47.33 -15.47 -13.67
CA PRO A 11 -46.79 -16.44 -12.70
C PRO A 11 -47.12 -17.89 -13.06
N GLU A 12 -48.25 -18.15 -13.72
CA GLU A 12 -48.68 -19.49 -14.13
C GLU A 12 -47.69 -20.16 -15.09
N LYS A 13 -46.98 -19.37 -15.91
CA LYS A 13 -46.00 -19.84 -16.89
C LYS A 13 -44.62 -20.17 -16.29
N LEU A 14 -44.43 -19.96 -14.97
CA LEU A 14 -43.19 -20.34 -14.31
C LEU A 14 -43.07 -21.86 -14.26
N ASN A 15 -41.91 -22.39 -14.66
CA ASN A 15 -41.62 -23.82 -14.61
C ASN A 15 -41.17 -24.23 -13.20
N ILE A 16 -42.10 -24.13 -12.25
CA ILE A 16 -41.90 -24.48 -10.85
C ILE A 16 -42.98 -25.43 -10.34
N GLU A 17 -42.58 -26.30 -9.42
CA GLU A 17 -43.44 -27.14 -8.59
C GLU A 17 -43.35 -26.67 -7.13
N ILE A 18 -44.45 -26.80 -6.41
CA ILE A 18 -44.56 -26.40 -5.00
C ILE A 18 -45.02 -27.63 -4.22
N GLU A 19 -44.28 -27.99 -3.18
CA GLU A 19 -44.59 -29.12 -2.31
C GLU A 19 -44.60 -28.67 -0.86
N GLU A 20 -45.67 -29.01 -0.13
CA GLU A 20 -45.70 -28.83 1.32
C GLU A 20 -44.86 -29.93 1.97
N VAL A 21 -43.79 -29.51 2.66
CA VAL A 21 -42.84 -30.42 3.32
C VAL A 21 -43.14 -30.58 4.81
N PHE A 22 -43.71 -29.54 5.44
CA PHE A 22 -44.23 -29.52 6.81
C PHE A 22 -45.44 -28.58 6.88
N PRO A 23 -46.29 -28.65 7.92
CA PRO A 23 -47.38 -27.69 8.08
C PRO A 23 -46.89 -26.25 8.01
N ASN A 24 -47.46 -25.46 7.10
CA ASN A 24 -47.05 -24.08 6.86
C ASN A 24 -45.59 -23.91 6.40
N CYS A 25 -45.05 -24.90 5.68
CA CYS A 25 -43.72 -24.89 5.10
C CYS A 25 -43.70 -25.54 3.72
N THR A 26 -43.35 -24.77 2.69
CA THR A 26 -43.37 -25.22 1.29
C THR A 26 -41.99 -25.12 0.66
N GLU A 27 -41.59 -26.17 -0.06
CA GLU A 27 -40.40 -26.19 -0.90
C GLU A 27 -40.78 -25.97 -2.36
N VAL A 28 -40.05 -25.08 -3.02
CA VAL A 28 -40.23 -24.72 -4.43
C VAL A 28 -39.09 -25.31 -5.24
N PHE A 29 -39.46 -26.04 -6.29
CA PHE A 29 -38.54 -26.70 -7.20
C PHE A 29 -38.60 -26.08 -8.58
N PHE A 30 -37.45 -25.83 -9.18
CA PHE A 30 -37.32 -25.52 -10.60
C PHE A 30 -37.31 -26.78 -11.44
N LEU A 31 -38.12 -26.81 -12.49
CA LEU A 31 -38.13 -27.87 -13.49
C LEU A 31 -37.82 -27.29 -14.86
N PRO A 32 -36.65 -27.58 -15.45
CA PRO A 32 -36.32 -27.06 -16.77
C PRO A 32 -37.23 -27.70 -17.82
N THR A 33 -37.68 -26.92 -18.79
CA THR A 33 -38.42 -27.45 -19.96
C THR A 33 -37.48 -28.10 -20.97
N GLN A 34 -38.03 -28.93 -21.85
CA GLN A 34 -37.25 -29.56 -22.92
C GLN A 34 -36.54 -28.51 -23.81
N ALA A 35 -37.24 -27.42 -24.14
CA ALA A 35 -36.68 -26.33 -24.95
C ALA A 35 -35.50 -25.63 -24.25
N GLU A 36 -35.56 -25.47 -22.93
CA GLU A 36 -34.46 -24.88 -22.16
C GLU A 36 -33.23 -25.81 -22.11
N LEU A 37 -33.44 -27.12 -21.99
CA LEU A 37 -32.36 -28.10 -22.09
C LEU A 37 -31.74 -28.14 -23.49
N GLU A 38 -32.54 -28.06 -24.55
CA GLU A 38 -32.04 -27.96 -25.93
C GLU A 38 -31.14 -26.73 -26.13
N LEU A 39 -31.58 -25.56 -25.65
CA LEU A 39 -30.79 -24.32 -25.69
C LEU A 39 -29.47 -24.43 -24.91
N ALA A 40 -29.46 -25.19 -23.81
CA ALA A 40 -28.27 -25.45 -23.01
C ALA A 40 -27.37 -26.57 -23.56
N GLY A 41 -27.68 -27.15 -24.73
CA GLY A 41 -26.93 -28.25 -25.33
C GLY A 41 -27.14 -29.60 -24.64
N LYS A 42 -28.23 -29.75 -23.88
CA LYS A 42 -28.63 -30.91 -23.06
C LYS A 42 -29.93 -31.55 -23.52
N GLY A 43 -30.36 -31.29 -24.75
CA GLY A 43 -31.68 -31.66 -25.28
C GLY A 43 -32.02 -33.15 -25.35
N THR A 44 -31.06 -34.06 -25.10
CA THR A 44 -31.34 -35.51 -25.00
C THR A 44 -31.60 -35.98 -23.56
N GLU A 45 -31.41 -35.11 -22.56
CA GLU A 45 -31.62 -35.40 -21.15
C GLU A 45 -33.10 -35.21 -20.77
N ASN A 46 -33.59 -35.94 -19.76
CA ASN A 46 -34.98 -35.84 -19.30
C ASN A 46 -35.13 -34.66 -18.31
N PRO A 47 -36.06 -33.70 -18.54
CA PRO A 47 -36.42 -32.61 -17.63
C PRO A 47 -36.51 -32.99 -16.14
N SER A 48 -37.18 -34.11 -15.84
CA SER A 48 -37.41 -34.55 -14.46
C SER A 48 -36.13 -34.90 -13.71
N GLN A 49 -35.05 -35.26 -14.41
CA GLN A 49 -33.74 -35.56 -13.80
C GLN A 49 -33.02 -34.29 -13.33
N HIS A 50 -33.46 -33.12 -13.77
CA HIS A 50 -32.89 -31.82 -13.46
C HIS A 50 -33.78 -30.98 -12.54
N ARG A 51 -34.74 -31.63 -11.86
CA ARG A 51 -35.51 -31.01 -10.79
C ARG A 51 -34.56 -30.53 -9.68
N LYS A 52 -34.59 -29.24 -9.37
CA LYS A 52 -33.72 -28.62 -8.36
C LYS A 52 -34.52 -27.80 -7.37
N SER A 53 -34.29 -27.97 -6.08
CA SER A 53 -34.82 -27.06 -5.06
C SER A 53 -34.20 -25.68 -5.26
N ILE A 54 -35.03 -24.64 -5.21
CA ILE A 54 -34.61 -23.25 -5.40
C ILE A 54 -34.95 -22.35 -4.22
N ALA A 55 -36.01 -22.67 -3.47
CA ALA A 55 -36.36 -21.93 -2.27
C ALA A 55 -37.24 -22.77 -1.35
N THR A 56 -37.13 -22.52 -0.04
CA THR A 56 -38.02 -23.05 1.00
C THR A 56 -38.61 -21.89 1.77
N PHE A 57 -39.92 -21.92 1.98
CA PHE A 57 -40.67 -20.88 2.70
C PHE A 57 -41.27 -21.50 3.94
N SER A 58 -40.85 -21.07 5.13
CA SER A 58 -41.45 -21.49 6.40
C SER A 58 -42.22 -20.34 7.01
N GLY A 59 -43.56 -20.41 6.95
CA GLY A 59 -44.44 -19.44 7.61
C GLY A 59 -44.48 -19.66 9.13
N GLN A 60 -44.25 -20.89 9.60
CA GLN A 60 -44.18 -21.20 11.03
C GLN A 60 -42.93 -20.63 11.70
N ASP A 61 -41.77 -20.71 11.03
CA ASP A 61 -40.47 -20.31 11.58
C ASP A 61 -40.05 -18.90 11.11
N GLY A 62 -40.76 -18.33 10.13
CA GLY A 62 -40.54 -16.98 9.64
C GLY A 62 -39.24 -16.82 8.85
N PHE A 63 -39.01 -17.68 7.85
CA PHE A 63 -37.86 -17.52 6.97
C PHE A 63 -38.14 -17.92 5.51
N ILE A 64 -37.34 -17.35 4.62
CA ILE A 64 -37.18 -17.82 3.24
C ILE A 64 -35.74 -18.30 3.09
N SER A 65 -35.56 -19.58 2.83
CA SER A 65 -34.28 -20.16 2.43
C SER A 65 -34.18 -20.14 0.91
N VAL A 66 -33.08 -19.64 0.39
CA VAL A 66 -32.80 -19.58 -1.04
C VAL A 66 -31.65 -20.51 -1.38
N THR A 67 -31.86 -21.40 -2.35
CA THR A 67 -30.84 -22.26 -2.93
C THR A 67 -30.33 -21.63 -4.23
N PRO A 68 -29.17 -20.97 -4.25
CA PRO A 68 -28.73 -20.14 -5.36
C PRO A 68 -28.24 -21.00 -6.52
N ILE A 69 -29.12 -21.32 -7.46
CA ILE A 69 -28.78 -22.00 -8.72
C ILE A 69 -28.99 -21.08 -9.93
N ILE A 70 -28.30 -21.39 -11.02
CA ILE A 70 -28.43 -20.63 -12.28
C ILE A 70 -29.54 -21.25 -13.13
N THR A 71 -30.68 -20.56 -13.23
CA THR A 71 -31.85 -21.01 -14.01
C THR A 71 -31.95 -20.38 -15.41
N LEU A 72 -30.98 -19.58 -15.82
CA LEU A 72 -30.94 -19.00 -17.17
C LEU A 72 -30.35 -20.00 -18.18
N PRO A 73 -31.11 -20.49 -19.18
CA PRO A 73 -30.66 -21.56 -20.08
C PRO A 73 -29.45 -21.17 -20.94
N THR A 74 -29.32 -19.89 -21.28
CA THR A 74 -28.20 -19.38 -22.09
C THR A 74 -26.90 -19.22 -21.28
N HIS A 75 -26.91 -19.50 -19.98
CA HIS A 75 -25.73 -19.36 -19.15
C HIS A 75 -24.85 -20.62 -19.20
N PRO A 76 -23.51 -20.52 -19.34
CA PRO A 76 -22.63 -21.69 -19.44
C PRO A 76 -22.71 -22.68 -18.26
N ASN A 77 -23.09 -22.17 -17.09
CA ASN A 77 -23.27 -22.93 -15.86
C ASN A 77 -24.75 -23.19 -15.51
N TYR A 78 -25.63 -23.31 -16.51
CA TYR A 78 -27.04 -23.63 -16.31
C TYR A 78 -27.23 -24.85 -15.38
N LEU A 79 -28.17 -24.75 -14.45
CA LEU A 79 -28.51 -25.73 -13.40
C LEU A 79 -27.40 -26.03 -12.36
N LYS A 80 -26.28 -25.31 -12.40
CA LYS A 80 -25.23 -25.39 -11.37
C LYS A 80 -25.45 -24.35 -10.28
N GLN A 81 -24.81 -24.58 -9.14
CA GLN A 81 -24.72 -23.62 -8.04
C GLN A 81 -24.11 -22.29 -8.52
N LYS A 82 -24.60 -21.19 -7.96
CA LYS A 82 -24.21 -19.83 -8.31
C LYS A 82 -22.92 -19.39 -7.62
N TYR A 83 -22.63 -19.95 -6.45
CA TYR A 83 -21.46 -19.65 -5.62
C TYR A 83 -20.58 -20.88 -5.44
N ASP A 84 -19.35 -20.70 -4.98
CA ASP A 84 -18.36 -21.78 -4.96
C ASP A 84 -18.55 -22.72 -3.77
N GLN A 85 -18.94 -22.19 -2.61
CA GLN A 85 -19.13 -22.92 -1.36
C GLN A 85 -20.53 -22.73 -0.75
N ILE A 86 -21.13 -21.54 -0.85
CA ILE A 86 -22.43 -21.27 -0.24
C ILE A 86 -23.56 -21.97 -1.00
N GLU A 87 -24.21 -22.92 -0.32
CA GLU A 87 -25.30 -23.76 -0.82
C GLU A 87 -26.68 -23.13 -0.55
N SER A 88 -26.86 -22.45 0.59
CA SER A 88 -28.11 -21.76 0.93
C SER A 88 -27.91 -20.38 1.55
N ILE A 89 -28.92 -19.52 1.38
CA ILE A 89 -29.04 -18.23 2.07
C ILE A 89 -30.43 -18.16 2.70
N ASP A 90 -30.47 -18.24 4.03
CA ASP A 90 -31.67 -18.13 4.83
C ASP A 90 -31.89 -16.65 5.17
N VAL A 91 -33.12 -16.18 5.05
CA VAL A 91 -33.50 -14.80 5.34
C VAL A 91 -34.68 -14.80 6.28
N GLU A 92 -34.51 -14.24 7.47
CA GLU A 92 -35.59 -14.04 8.42
C GLU A 92 -36.61 -13.05 7.87
N VAL A 93 -37.84 -13.50 7.65
CA VAL A 93 -38.95 -12.68 7.14
C VAL A 93 -40.26 -13.16 7.75
N TYR A 94 -41.19 -12.24 7.97
CA TYR A 94 -42.48 -12.57 8.55
C TYR A 94 -43.56 -12.64 7.47
N PHE A 95 -44.24 -13.77 7.37
CA PHE A 95 -45.45 -13.98 6.58
C PHE A 95 -46.32 -15.06 7.24
N ASP A 96 -47.65 -14.86 7.23
CA ASP A 96 -48.57 -15.70 8.02
C ASP A 96 -48.70 -17.14 7.47
N SER A 97 -48.62 -17.29 6.14
CA SER A 97 -48.77 -18.58 5.47
C SER A 97 -47.72 -18.78 4.37
N ALA A 98 -47.14 -19.97 4.30
CA ALA A 98 -46.30 -20.38 3.19
C ALA A 98 -47.06 -20.34 1.85
N PRO A 99 -46.38 -20.09 0.72
CA PRO A 99 -47.01 -19.98 -0.58
C PRO A 99 -47.37 -21.37 -1.16
N TYR A 100 -48.63 -21.56 -1.52
CA TYR A 100 -49.14 -22.78 -2.16
C TYR A 100 -49.43 -22.60 -3.66
N THR A 101 -49.41 -21.37 -4.15
CA THR A 101 -49.57 -21.03 -5.57
C THR A 101 -48.35 -20.31 -6.13
N LYS A 102 -48.17 -20.35 -7.46
CA LYS A 102 -47.03 -19.68 -8.12
C LYS A 102 -47.06 -18.16 -7.93
N GLU A 103 -48.26 -17.58 -7.81
CA GLU A 103 -48.43 -16.14 -7.55
C GLU A 103 -47.96 -15.79 -6.14
N GLU A 104 -48.39 -16.55 -5.13
CA GLU A 104 -47.93 -16.38 -3.75
C GLU A 104 -46.41 -16.55 -3.61
N VAL A 105 -45.80 -17.48 -4.36
CA VAL A 105 -44.32 -17.62 -4.38
C VAL A 105 -43.67 -16.31 -4.86
N VAL A 106 -44.17 -15.71 -5.94
CA VAL A 106 -43.63 -14.46 -6.49
C VAL A 106 -43.81 -13.30 -5.50
N ASP A 107 -44.93 -13.27 -4.78
CA ASP A 107 -45.22 -12.28 -3.76
C ASP A 107 -44.32 -12.43 -2.53
N CYS A 108 -44.16 -13.66 -2.01
CA CYS A 108 -43.26 -13.95 -0.89
C CYS A 108 -41.80 -13.59 -1.23
N LEU A 109 -41.35 -13.81 -2.47
CA LEU A 109 -40.01 -13.39 -2.90
C LEU A 109 -39.84 -11.85 -2.90
N GLN A 110 -40.92 -11.07 -2.92
CA GLN A 110 -40.82 -9.61 -2.74
C GLN A 110 -40.40 -9.21 -1.33
N LEU A 111 -40.60 -10.08 -0.33
CA LEU A 111 -40.17 -9.85 1.05
C LEU A 111 -38.64 -9.93 1.22
N LEU A 112 -37.92 -10.59 0.29
CA LEU A 112 -36.46 -10.64 0.34
C LEU A 112 -35.86 -9.22 0.32
N PRO A 113 -34.78 -8.96 1.07
CA PRO A 113 -34.18 -7.65 1.17
C PRO A 113 -33.64 -7.17 -0.16
N SER A 114 -33.43 -5.85 -0.25
CA SER A 114 -32.83 -5.24 -1.44
C SER A 114 -31.50 -5.89 -1.76
N GLY A 115 -31.32 -6.29 -3.02
CA GLY A 115 -30.10 -6.94 -3.49
C GLY A 115 -30.18 -8.44 -3.74
N PHE A 116 -31.33 -9.05 -3.46
CA PHE A 116 -31.66 -10.36 -4.00
C PHE A 116 -32.24 -10.27 -5.43
N VAL A 117 -31.94 -11.28 -6.23
CA VAL A 117 -32.68 -11.61 -7.44
C VAL A 117 -34.00 -12.24 -7.00
N LYS A 118 -35.11 -11.60 -7.35
CA LYS A 118 -36.47 -12.03 -6.98
C LYS A 118 -37.20 -12.76 -8.11
N ASP A 119 -36.64 -12.73 -9.31
CA ASP A 119 -37.19 -13.40 -10.49
C ASP A 119 -36.50 -14.75 -10.66
N LEU A 120 -37.31 -15.81 -10.49
CA LEU A 120 -36.89 -17.21 -10.51
C LEU A 120 -36.20 -17.61 -11.83
N ARG A 121 -36.47 -16.92 -12.94
CA ARG A 121 -35.89 -17.21 -14.27
C ARG A 121 -34.43 -16.79 -14.39
N TYR A 122 -33.95 -15.93 -13.49
CA TYR A 122 -32.57 -15.45 -13.48
C TYR A 122 -31.71 -16.09 -12.37
N GLY A 123 -32.29 -17.02 -11.61
CA GLY A 123 -31.64 -17.70 -10.51
C GLY A 123 -31.60 -16.84 -9.25
N LEU A 124 -32.15 -17.38 -8.18
CA LEU A 124 -32.21 -16.68 -6.89
C LEU A 124 -30.81 -16.46 -6.27
N GLY A 125 -30.77 -15.76 -5.15
CA GLY A 125 -29.56 -15.31 -4.46
C GLY A 125 -29.30 -13.82 -4.70
N LEU A 126 -28.07 -13.37 -4.52
CA LEU A 126 -27.71 -11.96 -4.68
C LEU A 126 -27.61 -11.56 -6.15
N ILE A 127 -27.92 -10.30 -6.43
CA ILE A 127 -27.62 -9.68 -7.73
C ILE A 127 -26.10 -9.61 -7.93
N LYS A 128 -25.67 -9.61 -9.20
CA LYS A 128 -24.26 -9.70 -9.58
C LYS A 128 -23.36 -8.65 -8.90
N ASP A 129 -23.86 -7.43 -8.71
CA ASP A 129 -23.09 -6.32 -8.12
C ASP A 129 -22.77 -6.56 -6.62
N TYR A 130 -23.46 -7.49 -5.94
CA TYR A 130 -23.27 -7.80 -4.52
C TYR A 130 -22.65 -9.18 -4.27
N ARG A 131 -22.26 -9.91 -5.33
CA ARG A 131 -21.61 -11.22 -5.22
C ARG A 131 -20.34 -11.22 -4.35
N PHE A 132 -19.68 -10.07 -4.26
CA PHE A 132 -18.47 -9.88 -3.45
C PHE A 132 -18.70 -10.10 -1.96
N ILE A 133 -19.93 -9.90 -1.47
CA ILE A 133 -20.30 -10.21 -0.09
C ILE A 133 -20.16 -11.72 0.15
N ILE A 134 -20.68 -12.54 -0.78
CA ILE A 134 -20.59 -14.00 -0.69
C ILE A 134 -19.14 -14.44 -0.78
N SER A 135 -18.38 -13.98 -1.78
CA SER A 135 -16.96 -14.33 -1.93
C SER A 135 -16.14 -14.00 -0.69
N ALA A 136 -16.39 -12.85 -0.05
CA ALA A 136 -15.69 -12.47 1.18
C ALA A 136 -16.02 -13.39 2.37
N ILE A 137 -17.24 -13.94 2.43
CA ILE A 137 -17.65 -14.92 3.45
C ILE A 137 -17.01 -16.29 3.16
N GLU A 138 -16.98 -16.71 1.91
CA GLU A 138 -16.34 -17.96 1.46
C GLU A 138 -14.82 -17.96 1.71
N GLU A 139 -14.15 -16.81 1.55
CA GLU A 139 -12.72 -16.68 1.83
C GLU A 139 -12.38 -16.77 3.34
N GLN A 140 -13.31 -16.38 4.21
CA GLN A 140 -13.09 -16.28 5.65
C GLN A 140 -13.65 -17.46 6.43
N THR A 141 -14.57 -18.24 5.83
CA THR A 141 -15.30 -19.29 6.53
C THR A 141 -15.43 -20.55 5.67
N LYS A 142 -15.58 -21.71 6.30
CA LYS A 142 -15.88 -22.98 5.62
C LYS A 142 -17.37 -23.34 5.67
N LEU A 143 -18.21 -22.38 6.04
CA LEU A 143 -19.65 -22.59 6.24
C LEU A 143 -20.35 -22.60 4.89
N LYS A 144 -21.40 -23.43 4.78
CA LYS A 144 -22.17 -23.60 3.52
C LYS A 144 -23.43 -22.75 3.48
N ASN A 145 -23.88 -22.26 4.63
CA ASN A 145 -25.16 -21.58 4.77
C ASN A 145 -24.93 -20.18 5.36
N ILE A 146 -25.69 -19.21 4.90
CA ILE A 146 -25.72 -17.85 5.45
C ILE A 146 -27.11 -17.60 6.02
N CYS A 147 -27.21 -17.08 7.24
CA CYS A 147 -28.46 -16.59 7.81
C CYS A 147 -28.44 -15.06 7.86
N ILE A 148 -29.36 -14.40 7.16
CA ILE A 148 -29.54 -12.95 7.20
C ILE A 148 -30.73 -12.64 8.11
N GLY A 149 -30.44 -11.99 9.24
CA GLY A 149 -31.43 -11.84 10.31
C GLY A 149 -31.09 -10.75 11.32
N LYS A 150 -31.71 -10.84 12.50
CA LYS A 150 -31.49 -9.88 13.60
C LYS A 150 -30.23 -10.17 14.42
N GLU A 151 -29.72 -11.38 14.35
CA GLU A 151 -28.52 -11.81 15.09
C GLU A 151 -27.29 -10.98 14.71
N GLU A 152 -26.29 -10.96 15.59
CA GLU A 152 -25.03 -10.27 15.32
C GLU A 152 -24.26 -10.92 14.17
N THR A 153 -23.48 -10.12 13.44
CA THR A 153 -22.69 -10.63 12.31
C THR A 153 -21.50 -11.43 12.83
N GLY A 154 -21.41 -12.70 12.46
CA GLY A 154 -20.31 -13.57 12.83
C GLY A 154 -20.67 -15.05 12.80
N ASN A 155 -19.75 -15.85 13.30
CA ASN A 155 -19.94 -17.27 13.54
C ASN A 155 -19.73 -17.54 15.04
N ASP A 156 -20.82 -17.73 15.79
CA ASP A 156 -20.64 -18.19 17.17
C ASP A 156 -20.12 -19.63 17.18
N SER A 157 -19.38 -19.98 18.23
CA SER A 157 -18.62 -21.21 18.40
C SER A 157 -19.56 -22.41 18.60
N GLY A 158 -20.22 -22.85 17.53
CA GLY A 158 -21.16 -23.96 17.54
C GLY A 158 -22.22 -23.96 16.43
N LEU A 159 -22.26 -22.94 15.57
CA LEU A 159 -23.31 -22.79 14.55
C LEU A 159 -22.86 -23.30 13.17
N GLU A 160 -23.76 -23.97 12.44
CA GLU A 160 -23.54 -24.50 11.07
C GLU A 160 -23.70 -23.43 9.97
N SER A 161 -24.14 -22.23 10.34
CA SER A 161 -24.43 -21.11 9.44
C SER A 161 -23.68 -19.85 9.83
N PHE A 162 -23.31 -19.04 8.84
CA PHE A 162 -22.74 -17.72 9.05
C PHE A 162 -23.86 -16.70 9.26
N TYR A 163 -23.91 -16.03 10.40
CA TYR A 163 -24.92 -15.01 10.66
C TYR A 163 -24.47 -13.68 10.12
N LEU A 164 -25.36 -13.03 9.38
CA LEU A 164 -25.17 -11.70 8.85
C LEU A 164 -26.34 -10.84 9.29
N ASN A 165 -26.05 -9.88 10.16
CA ASN A 165 -27.06 -8.94 10.61
C ASN A 165 -27.65 -8.17 9.41
N VAL A 166 -28.97 -7.97 9.39
CA VAL A 166 -29.68 -7.31 8.28
C VAL A 166 -29.17 -5.89 8.01
N ASP A 167 -28.85 -5.12 9.05
CA ASP A 167 -28.29 -3.77 8.90
C ASP A 167 -26.86 -3.84 8.37
N GLY A 168 -26.08 -4.83 8.81
CA GLY A 168 -24.75 -5.13 8.28
C GLY A 168 -24.77 -5.48 6.79
N PHE A 169 -25.71 -6.33 6.38
CA PHE A 169 -25.93 -6.65 4.97
C PHE A 169 -26.28 -5.41 4.14
N ASP A 170 -27.22 -4.56 4.61
CA ASP A 170 -27.58 -3.33 3.90
C ASP A 170 -26.41 -2.34 3.83
N GLU A 171 -25.58 -2.25 4.86
CA GLU A 171 -24.37 -1.42 4.85
C GLU A 171 -23.35 -1.91 3.80
N MET A 172 -23.07 -3.22 3.75
CA MET A 172 -22.18 -3.83 2.75
C MET A 172 -22.70 -3.58 1.33
N ARG A 173 -24.01 -3.74 1.13
CA ARG A 173 -24.70 -3.45 -0.14
C ARG A 173 -24.53 -1.99 -0.56
N ARG A 174 -24.82 -1.04 0.35
CA ARG A 174 -24.63 0.40 0.10
C ARG A 174 -23.17 0.75 -0.15
N ASN A 175 -22.22 0.01 0.43
CA ASN A 175 -20.80 0.20 0.14
C ASN A 175 -20.47 -0.22 -1.31
N CYS A 176 -20.95 -1.40 -1.75
CA CYS A 176 -20.83 -1.84 -3.14
C CYS A 176 -21.42 -0.82 -4.13
N ASP A 177 -22.61 -0.28 -3.81
CA ASP A 177 -23.26 0.77 -4.61
C ASP A 177 -22.42 2.05 -4.70
N ARG A 178 -21.85 2.49 -3.57
CA ARG A 178 -21.00 3.69 -3.51
C ARG A 178 -19.76 3.53 -4.38
N ILE A 179 -19.10 2.38 -4.32
CA ILE A 179 -17.91 2.07 -5.13
C ILE A 179 -18.29 2.01 -6.62
N THR A 180 -19.33 1.27 -6.96
CA THR A 180 -19.82 1.12 -8.33
C THR A 180 -20.21 2.46 -8.95
N ARG A 181 -20.91 3.32 -8.20
CA ARG A 181 -21.29 4.65 -8.66
C ARG A 181 -20.06 5.50 -8.96
N ARG A 182 -19.05 5.50 -8.09
CA ARG A 182 -17.80 6.24 -8.31
C ARG A 182 -17.06 5.74 -9.55
N ALA A 183 -16.95 4.42 -9.72
CA ALA A 183 -16.32 3.82 -10.89
C ALA A 183 -17.05 4.19 -12.19
N ARG A 184 -18.39 4.14 -12.19
CA ARG A 184 -19.20 4.57 -13.35
C ARG A 184 -19.03 6.05 -13.65
N GLN A 185 -18.99 6.90 -12.63
CA GLN A 185 -18.80 8.34 -12.80
C GLN A 185 -17.41 8.64 -13.40
N ALA A 186 -16.35 8.00 -12.89
CA ALA A 186 -15.01 8.12 -13.46
C ALA A 186 -14.99 7.66 -14.93
N ALA A 187 -15.53 6.48 -15.22
CA ALA A 187 -15.62 5.97 -16.58
C ALA A 187 -16.41 6.90 -17.51
N GLN A 188 -17.50 7.52 -17.01
CA GLN A 188 -18.31 8.46 -17.79
C GLN A 188 -17.53 9.71 -18.17
N ILE A 189 -16.82 10.34 -17.22
CA ILE A 189 -16.02 11.54 -17.50
C ILE A 189 -14.92 11.20 -18.51
N THR A 190 -14.18 10.11 -18.29
CA THR A 190 -13.10 9.69 -19.19
C THR A 190 -13.60 9.40 -20.61
N LYS A 191 -14.70 8.64 -20.75
CA LYS A 191 -15.31 8.35 -22.06
C LYS A 191 -15.77 9.64 -22.75
N THR A 192 -16.42 10.53 -22.02
CA THR A 192 -16.93 11.80 -22.58
C THR A 192 -15.79 12.66 -23.12
N ALA A 193 -14.70 12.81 -22.35
CA ALA A 193 -13.54 13.58 -22.77
C ALA A 193 -12.80 12.93 -23.95
N ALA A 194 -12.64 11.59 -23.93
CA ALA A 194 -11.98 10.87 -25.01
C ALA A 194 -12.73 10.97 -26.35
N ILE A 195 -14.04 10.76 -26.33
CA ILE A 195 -14.87 10.88 -27.54
C ILE A 195 -14.91 12.33 -28.04
N TYR A 196 -15.01 13.31 -27.13
CA TYR A 196 -14.93 14.72 -27.49
C TYR A 196 -13.60 15.04 -28.20
N ASN A 197 -12.47 14.60 -27.64
CA ASN A 197 -11.15 14.89 -28.22
C ASN A 197 -10.95 14.25 -29.59
N GLN A 198 -11.43 13.01 -29.77
CA GLN A 198 -11.39 12.38 -31.08
C GLN A 198 -12.15 13.20 -32.12
N LEU A 199 -13.35 13.69 -31.80
CA LEU A 199 -14.12 14.54 -32.72
C LEU A 199 -13.47 15.92 -32.90
N ALA A 200 -12.97 16.53 -31.83
CA ALA A 200 -12.32 17.84 -31.86
C ALA A 200 -11.08 17.84 -32.77
N TYR A 201 -10.28 16.77 -32.73
CA TYR A 201 -9.15 16.56 -33.65
C TYR A 201 -9.57 16.59 -35.12
N HIS A 202 -10.62 15.84 -35.48
CA HIS A 202 -11.11 15.79 -36.87
C HIS A 202 -11.76 17.10 -37.33
N LEU A 203 -12.30 17.89 -36.39
CA LEU A 203 -12.98 19.16 -36.66
C LEU A 203 -12.06 20.39 -36.52
N GLY A 204 -10.80 20.23 -36.14
CA GLY A 204 -9.86 21.34 -35.92
C GLY A 204 -10.17 22.18 -34.67
N ASN A 205 -10.92 21.64 -33.70
CA ASN A 205 -11.28 22.31 -32.45
C ASN A 205 -10.28 22.00 -31.34
N GLU A 206 -10.24 22.87 -30.31
CA GLU A 206 -9.44 22.63 -29.11
C GLU A 206 -9.86 21.35 -28.37
N GLN A 207 -8.87 20.58 -27.95
CA GLN A 207 -9.05 19.34 -27.19
C GLN A 207 -9.10 19.62 -25.68
N ARG A 208 -9.90 18.83 -24.97
CA ARG A 208 -10.01 18.88 -23.51
C ARG A 208 -8.93 18.04 -22.86
N THR A 209 -8.53 18.39 -21.64
CA THR A 209 -7.65 17.54 -20.84
C THR A 209 -8.37 16.24 -20.47
N LEU A 210 -7.71 15.11 -20.72
CA LEU A 210 -8.20 13.83 -20.21
C LEU A 210 -7.87 13.74 -18.72
N PRO A 211 -8.80 13.30 -17.86
CA PRO A 211 -8.46 12.85 -16.53
C PRO A 211 -7.81 11.47 -16.66
N THR A 212 -6.56 11.44 -17.14
CA THR A 212 -5.75 10.24 -17.33
C THR A 212 -4.81 9.96 -16.17
N ASP A 213 -4.68 10.86 -15.21
CA ASP A 213 -3.90 10.57 -14.03
C ASP A 213 -4.61 9.51 -13.18
N ASN A 214 -3.87 8.46 -12.85
CA ASN A 214 -4.25 7.51 -11.81
C ASN A 214 -4.65 8.24 -10.52
N ASP A 215 -4.09 9.43 -10.25
CA ASP A 215 -4.49 10.30 -9.14
C ASP A 215 -5.90 10.89 -9.30
N ALA A 216 -6.32 11.31 -10.50
CA ALA A 216 -7.67 11.82 -10.74
C ALA A 216 -8.72 10.69 -10.61
N ILE A 217 -8.42 9.51 -11.17
CA ILE A 217 -9.30 8.34 -11.07
C ILE A 217 -9.28 7.76 -9.64
N SER A 218 -8.12 7.74 -8.96
CA SER A 218 -7.97 7.27 -7.58
C SER A 218 -8.62 8.21 -6.57
N LYS A 219 -8.50 9.54 -6.73
CA LYS A 219 -9.24 10.55 -5.95
C LYS A 219 -10.74 10.43 -6.16
N MET A 220 -11.17 10.13 -7.39
CA MET A 220 -12.59 9.95 -7.73
C MET A 220 -13.16 8.64 -7.18
N LEU A 221 -12.34 7.57 -7.11
CA LEU A 221 -12.68 6.30 -6.47
C LEU A 221 -12.47 6.31 -4.94
N ARG A 222 -11.72 7.28 -4.42
CA ARG A 222 -11.16 7.31 -3.05
C ARG A 222 -10.44 6.02 -2.66
N ILE A 223 -9.72 5.43 -3.59
CA ILE A 223 -8.85 4.29 -3.28
C ILE A 223 -7.63 4.87 -2.55
N LYS A 224 -7.51 4.60 -1.24
CA LYS A 224 -6.23 4.80 -0.56
C LYS A 224 -5.27 3.78 -1.18
N ILE A 225 -4.41 4.25 -2.08
CA ILE A 225 -3.26 3.46 -2.55
C ILE A 225 -2.49 3.09 -1.28
N ASN A 226 -2.48 1.80 -0.96
CA ASN A 226 -1.77 1.29 0.21
C ASN A 226 -0.25 1.38 -0.07
N ASP A 227 0.57 1.37 0.97
CA ASP A 227 2.02 1.54 0.79
C ASP A 227 2.67 0.36 0.04
N THR A 228 2.01 -0.79 0.00
CA THR A 228 2.40 -1.96 -0.82
C THR A 228 2.23 -1.71 -2.33
N ASP A 229 1.17 -1.04 -2.75
CA ASP A 229 0.91 -0.67 -4.15
C ASP A 229 1.89 0.41 -4.60
N LYS A 230 2.27 1.33 -3.70
CA LYS A 230 3.35 2.29 -3.96
C LYS A 230 4.68 1.57 -4.14
N GLN A 231 5.02 0.62 -3.28
CA GLN A 231 6.26 -0.15 -3.41
C GLN A 231 6.29 -1.00 -4.68
N ALA A 232 5.17 -1.60 -5.08
CA ALA A 232 5.05 -2.35 -6.33
C ALA A 232 5.17 -1.46 -7.57
N ALA A 233 4.61 -0.25 -7.55
CA ALA A 233 4.82 0.73 -8.61
C ALA A 233 6.29 1.19 -8.67
N MET A 234 6.93 1.37 -7.52
CA MET A 234 8.35 1.73 -7.44
C MET A 234 9.26 0.60 -7.93
N SER A 235 8.96 -0.67 -7.64
CA SER A 235 9.75 -1.80 -8.13
C SER A 235 9.64 -1.95 -9.65
N LEU A 236 8.45 -1.76 -10.22
CA LEU A 236 8.24 -1.76 -11.68
C LEU A 236 9.04 -0.65 -12.39
N ILE A 237 9.14 0.54 -11.79
CA ILE A 237 9.95 1.65 -12.31
C ILE A 237 11.46 1.34 -12.24
N THR A 238 11.88 0.54 -11.26
CA THR A 238 13.30 0.23 -11.02
C THR A 238 13.78 -0.97 -11.86
N GLU A 239 12.89 -1.93 -12.14
CA GLU A 239 13.22 -3.17 -12.85
C GLU A 239 13.19 -3.03 -14.38
N ASP A 240 12.31 -2.19 -14.94
CA ASP A 240 12.15 -2.07 -16.39
C ASP A 240 13.02 -0.96 -17.01
N LYS A 241 14.35 -1.17 -17.01
CA LYS A 241 15.31 -0.29 -17.73
C LYS A 241 15.24 -0.42 -19.26
N SER A 242 14.61 -1.46 -19.80
CA SER A 242 14.70 -1.82 -21.22
C SER A 242 13.44 -1.50 -22.05
N THR A 243 12.29 -1.24 -21.42
CA THR A 243 10.99 -0.98 -22.08
C THR A 243 10.58 0.50 -22.11
N VAL A 244 11.32 1.41 -21.47
CA VAL A 244 11.00 2.85 -21.34
C VAL A 244 11.42 3.69 -22.57
N ASN A 245 11.74 3.06 -23.70
CA ASN A 245 12.22 3.82 -24.89
C ASN A 245 11.11 4.48 -25.74
N LYS A 246 9.83 4.46 -25.32
CA LYS A 246 8.72 5.02 -26.16
C LYS A 246 7.67 5.85 -25.42
N THR A 247 7.78 6.04 -24.12
CA THR A 247 6.96 7.00 -23.36
C THR A 247 7.90 8.07 -22.83
N ASP A 248 7.55 9.35 -22.99
CA ASP A 248 8.42 10.51 -22.77
C ASP A 248 9.33 10.35 -21.54
N SER A 249 10.59 9.96 -21.80
CA SER A 249 11.66 9.85 -20.80
C SER A 249 11.76 11.12 -19.97
N VAL A 250 11.39 12.27 -20.53
CA VAL A 250 11.36 13.57 -19.86
C VAL A 250 10.32 13.60 -18.75
N THR A 251 9.11 13.07 -18.97
CA THR A 251 8.01 13.14 -17.99
C THR A 251 8.25 12.19 -16.82
N LEU A 252 8.83 11.02 -17.08
CA LEU A 252 9.22 10.07 -16.02
C LEU A 252 10.43 10.56 -15.23
N THR A 253 11.41 11.19 -15.88
CA THR A 253 12.52 11.85 -15.18
C THR A 253 12.03 13.02 -14.34
N LYS A 254 11.11 13.85 -14.85
CA LYS A 254 10.49 14.94 -14.07
C LYS A 254 9.71 14.42 -12.87
N LEU A 255 8.84 13.41 -13.04
CA LEU A 255 8.11 12.81 -11.92
C LEU A 255 9.04 12.19 -10.86
N LYS A 256 10.11 11.53 -11.30
CA LYS A 256 11.15 11.01 -10.41
C LYS A 256 11.83 12.14 -9.63
N ASN A 257 12.18 13.22 -10.30
CA ASN A 257 12.79 14.40 -9.68
C ASN A 257 11.83 15.07 -8.69
N ASP A 258 10.54 15.22 -9.02
CA ASP A 258 9.52 15.80 -8.14
C ASP A 258 9.34 14.97 -6.85
N ILE A 259 9.34 13.64 -6.97
CA ILE A 259 9.24 12.73 -5.82
C ILE A 259 10.50 12.80 -4.95
N GLU A 260 11.68 12.84 -5.58
CA GLU A 260 12.95 13.04 -4.88
C GLU A 260 12.99 14.40 -4.17
N LEU A 261 12.45 15.45 -4.78
CA LEU A 261 12.38 16.80 -4.23
C LEU A 261 11.43 16.87 -3.02
N VAL A 262 10.21 16.33 -3.13
CA VAL A 262 9.26 16.26 -1.99
C VAL A 262 9.83 15.43 -0.84
N SER A 263 10.58 14.37 -1.15
CA SER A 263 11.25 13.54 -0.13
C SER A 263 12.38 14.32 0.55
N LEU A 264 13.16 15.08 -0.21
CA LEU A 264 14.23 15.93 0.31
C LEU A 264 13.69 17.09 1.16
N GLU A 265 12.58 17.71 0.77
CA GLU A 265 11.91 18.77 1.54
C GLU A 265 11.49 18.25 2.94
N ARG A 266 10.88 17.07 3.00
CA ARG A 266 10.52 16.41 4.27
C ARG A 266 11.73 16.09 5.13
N LEU A 267 12.80 15.62 4.51
CA LEU A 267 14.05 15.33 5.22
C LEU A 267 14.65 16.61 5.81
N ILE A 268 14.68 17.71 5.06
CA ILE A 268 15.16 19.02 5.53
C ILE A 268 14.33 19.47 6.73
N ALA A 269 13.00 19.42 6.64
CA ALA A 269 12.12 19.79 7.74
C ALA A 269 12.37 18.96 9.01
N SER A 270 12.54 17.64 8.85
CA SER A 270 12.87 16.75 9.98
C SER A 270 14.25 17.05 10.58
N TYR A 271 15.25 17.33 9.74
CA TYR A 271 16.60 17.71 10.17
C TYR A 271 16.58 19.01 10.98
N GLU A 272 15.85 20.02 10.51
CA GLU A 272 15.65 21.30 11.20
C GLU A 272 14.98 21.09 12.56
N GLU A 273 13.92 20.30 12.62
CA GLU A 273 13.23 19.99 13.87
C GLU A 273 14.19 19.31 14.87
N LEU A 274 15.00 18.35 14.41
CA LEU A 274 16.01 17.68 15.26
C LEU A 274 17.09 18.64 15.76
N LEU A 275 17.50 19.63 14.96
CA LEU A 275 18.47 20.66 15.36
C LEU A 275 17.93 21.57 16.48
N THR A 276 16.62 21.86 16.50
CA THR A 276 16.02 22.68 17.57
C THR A 276 15.95 21.97 18.92
N LYS A 277 16.01 20.64 18.91
CA LYS A 277 15.87 19.80 20.10
C LYS A 277 17.24 19.40 20.64
N LYS A 278 17.34 19.25 21.97
CA LYS A 278 18.54 18.67 22.60
C LYS A 278 18.53 17.15 22.43
N THR A 279 19.02 16.71 21.29
CA THR A 279 19.04 15.31 20.84
C THR A 279 20.36 14.61 21.22
N LYS A 280 20.30 13.28 21.36
CA LYS A 280 21.47 12.44 21.64
C LYS A 280 22.16 12.06 20.32
N GLU A 281 23.42 11.65 20.42
CA GLU A 281 24.25 11.20 19.28
C GLU A 281 23.58 10.05 18.50
N ASP A 282 23.05 9.05 19.20
CA ASP A 282 22.34 7.90 18.60
C ASP A 282 21.16 8.31 17.69
N THR A 283 20.49 9.43 18.00
CA THR A 283 19.40 9.96 17.18
C THR A 283 19.91 10.45 15.83
N TRP A 284 21.07 11.11 15.81
CA TRP A 284 21.72 11.57 14.60
C TRP A 284 22.32 10.41 13.80
N GLN A 285 22.93 9.44 14.48
CA GLN A 285 23.38 8.21 13.83
C GLN A 285 22.22 7.48 13.15
N ARG A 286 21.03 7.41 13.76
CA ARG A 286 19.85 6.84 13.10
C ARG A 286 19.43 7.59 11.85
N LEU A 287 19.35 8.93 11.93
CA LEU A 287 18.99 9.78 10.79
C LEU A 287 19.95 9.56 9.61
N PHE A 288 21.26 9.55 9.86
CA PHE A 288 22.28 9.34 8.84
C PHE A 288 22.30 7.89 8.31
N ASN A 289 21.89 6.91 9.12
CA ASN A 289 21.76 5.52 8.65
C ASN A 289 20.58 5.35 7.70
N GLU A 290 19.46 6.01 8.00
CA GLU A 290 18.29 6.05 7.12
C GLU A 290 18.54 6.89 5.86
N ASN A 291 19.45 7.86 5.93
CA ASN A 291 19.74 8.81 4.85
C ASN A 291 21.27 8.91 4.58
N PRO A 292 21.94 7.83 4.13
CA PRO A 292 23.40 7.80 4.02
C PRO A 292 23.96 8.76 2.96
N PHE A 293 23.14 9.22 2.02
CA PHE A 293 23.55 10.24 1.05
C PHE A 293 23.87 11.60 1.70
N ILE A 294 23.31 11.91 2.88
CA ILE A 294 23.67 13.15 3.60
C ILE A 294 25.18 13.16 3.91
N LEU A 295 25.74 11.99 4.20
CA LEU A 295 27.15 11.83 4.47
C LEU A 295 27.98 12.11 3.20
N SER A 296 27.49 11.76 2.00
CA SER A 296 28.18 12.06 0.74
C SER A 296 28.36 13.57 0.49
N LEU A 297 27.45 14.40 0.99
CA LEU A 297 27.57 15.87 0.98
C LEU A 297 28.72 16.39 1.85
N ALA A 298 29.19 15.61 2.83
CA ALA A 298 30.39 15.92 3.59
C ALA A 298 31.66 15.71 2.74
N PHE A 299 31.69 14.69 1.89
CA PHE A 299 32.89 14.23 1.16
C PHE A 299 33.22 15.00 -0.12
N GLY A 300 32.22 15.49 -0.85
CA GLY A 300 32.44 16.09 -2.17
C GLY A 300 32.89 15.09 -3.25
N TYR A 301 32.76 13.78 -3.00
CA TYR A 301 32.99 12.71 -3.99
C TYR A 301 31.95 11.58 -3.84
N PRO A 302 31.72 10.77 -4.90
CA PRO A 302 30.81 9.63 -4.84
C PRO A 302 31.26 8.61 -3.79
N ALA A 303 30.41 8.38 -2.80
CA ALA A 303 30.68 7.57 -1.61
C ALA A 303 29.71 6.39 -1.53
N ILE A 304 30.23 5.18 -1.29
CA ILE A 304 29.43 3.96 -1.07
C ILE A 304 29.61 3.54 0.39
N LYS A 305 28.50 3.40 1.12
CA LYS A 305 28.51 2.94 2.52
C LYS A 305 28.92 1.46 2.57
N ILE A 306 29.94 1.12 3.36
CA ILE A 306 30.39 -0.27 3.55
C ILE A 306 29.78 -0.88 4.81
N SER A 307 29.73 -0.11 5.90
CA SER A 307 29.19 -0.56 7.18
C SER A 307 28.82 0.60 8.09
N ASP A 308 27.74 0.41 8.84
CA ASP A 308 27.20 1.30 9.87
C ASP A 308 27.98 1.17 11.19
N GLN A 309 28.75 0.09 11.36
CA GLN A 309 29.60 -0.18 12.53
C GLN A 309 30.72 -1.14 12.12
N ALA A 310 31.90 -0.61 11.79
CA ALA A 310 33.06 -1.43 11.49
C ALA A 310 33.68 -1.94 12.81
N SER A 311 33.77 -3.26 12.98
CA SER A 311 34.43 -3.91 14.13
C SER A 311 35.72 -4.61 13.68
N ILE A 312 36.74 -4.58 14.54
CA ILE A 312 38.01 -5.27 14.28
C ILE A 312 37.82 -6.77 14.58
N GLY A 313 38.22 -7.64 13.63
CA GLY A 313 38.82 -8.93 14.00
C GLY A 313 37.89 -10.11 14.34
N GLY A 314 36.64 -10.17 13.87
CA GLY A 314 35.88 -11.44 13.79
C GLY A 314 35.66 -12.24 15.08
N LYS A 315 35.95 -11.68 16.26
CA LYS A 315 35.70 -12.30 17.57
C LYS A 315 34.58 -11.55 18.28
N ARG A 316 33.38 -12.14 18.26
CA ARG A 316 32.43 -11.98 19.38
C ARG A 316 32.87 -12.94 20.47
N LEU A 317 33.70 -12.45 21.39
CA LEU A 317 33.86 -13.05 22.71
C LEU A 317 33.57 -11.92 23.70
N SER A 318 32.39 -11.97 24.31
CA SER A 318 31.90 -11.07 25.37
C SER A 318 32.02 -9.56 25.09
N GLY A 319 30.92 -8.94 24.65
CA GLY A 319 30.56 -7.56 25.03
C GLY A 319 31.25 -6.38 24.35
N ASP A 320 32.55 -6.40 24.07
CA ASP A 320 33.29 -5.20 23.62
C ASP A 320 34.22 -5.51 22.43
N GLY A 321 33.64 -5.73 21.25
CA GLY A 321 34.42 -5.52 20.03
C GLY A 321 34.68 -4.03 19.87
N GLU A 322 35.95 -3.59 19.87
CA GLU A 322 36.30 -2.18 19.67
C GLU A 322 35.66 -1.66 18.38
N LYS A 323 34.68 -0.77 18.56
CA LYS A 323 34.00 -0.04 17.49
C LYS A 323 35.03 0.89 16.85
N ILE A 324 35.36 0.65 15.59
CA ILE A 324 36.35 1.46 14.88
C ILE A 324 35.78 2.84 14.59
N THR A 325 34.51 2.97 14.23
CA THR A 325 33.93 4.27 13.83
C THR A 325 32.41 4.20 13.75
N ASP A 326 31.74 5.34 13.61
CA ASP A 326 30.30 5.40 13.32
C ASP A 326 30.00 5.04 11.87
N TYR A 327 30.86 5.40 10.91
CA TYR A 327 30.66 5.01 9.51
C TYR A 327 31.98 4.73 8.79
N LEU A 328 31.98 3.64 8.02
CA LEU A 328 33.04 3.34 7.06
C LEU A 328 32.49 3.47 5.63
N ILE A 329 33.07 4.39 4.87
CA ILE A 329 32.67 4.70 3.50
C ILE A 329 33.81 4.43 2.53
N LYS A 330 33.46 3.97 1.33
CA LYS A 330 34.35 3.76 0.20
C LYS A 330 34.20 4.86 -0.83
N ASN A 331 35.30 5.40 -1.34
CA ASN A 331 35.29 6.17 -2.57
C ASN A 331 34.96 5.23 -3.75
N GLY A 332 33.91 5.55 -4.51
CA GLY A 332 33.42 4.70 -5.59
C GLY A 332 34.36 4.56 -6.80
N VAL A 333 35.38 5.43 -6.92
CA VAL A 333 36.33 5.43 -8.04
C VAL A 333 37.68 4.84 -7.62
N THR A 334 38.19 5.22 -6.45
CA THR A 334 39.55 4.86 -6.02
C THR A 334 39.59 3.71 -5.02
N ASN A 335 38.43 3.22 -4.58
CA ASN A 335 38.27 2.24 -3.50
C ASN A 335 38.81 2.68 -2.14
N ASN A 336 39.33 3.91 -2.03
CA ASN A 336 39.93 4.40 -0.80
C ASN A 336 38.88 4.70 0.27
N LEU A 337 39.18 4.33 1.51
CA LEU A 337 38.26 4.42 2.64
C LEU A 337 38.17 5.83 3.24
N ALA A 338 37.06 6.07 3.92
CA ALA A 338 36.86 7.22 4.76
C ALA A 338 36.10 6.85 6.04
N LEU A 339 36.46 7.51 7.13
CA LEU A 339 35.89 7.35 8.46
C LEU A 339 35.04 8.56 8.80
N ILE A 340 33.90 8.33 9.43
CA ILE A 340 33.06 9.41 9.96
C ILE A 340 32.81 9.15 11.43
N GLU A 341 33.18 10.13 12.24
CA GLU A 341 32.80 10.22 13.63
C GLU A 341 31.72 11.29 13.77
N ILE A 342 30.61 10.97 14.44
CA ILE A 342 29.51 11.88 14.69
C ILE A 342 29.42 12.16 16.18
N LYS A 343 29.40 13.44 16.54
CA LYS A 343 29.04 13.92 17.88
C LYS A 343 27.67 14.59 17.84
N LYS A 344 27.20 15.09 18.98
CA LYS A 344 25.94 15.84 19.05
C LYS A 344 26.09 17.28 18.49
N PRO A 345 25.02 17.90 17.94
CA PRO A 345 25.02 19.31 17.51
C PRO A 345 25.24 20.30 18.67
N SER A 346 24.90 19.88 19.90
CA SER A 346 25.12 20.67 21.12
C SER A 346 26.53 20.54 21.70
N ALA A 347 27.45 19.86 21.01
CA ALA A 347 28.85 19.76 21.41
C ALA A 347 29.50 21.14 21.43
N VAL A 348 30.27 21.42 22.48
CA VAL A 348 30.94 22.71 22.64
C VAL A 348 32.17 22.70 21.74
N LEU A 349 32.27 23.62 20.78
CA LEU A 349 33.42 23.67 19.85
C LEU A 349 34.63 24.44 20.39
N LEU A 350 34.37 25.49 21.16
CA LEU A 350 35.39 26.42 21.68
C LEU A 350 35.19 26.67 23.17
N ASN A 351 36.27 27.03 23.85
CA ASN A 351 36.21 27.41 25.26
C ASN A 351 35.28 28.60 25.49
N LYS A 352 34.65 28.65 26.67
CA LYS A 352 33.73 29.73 27.05
C LYS A 352 34.45 31.08 27.12
N THR A 353 35.66 31.07 27.68
CA THR A 353 36.52 32.25 27.86
C THR A 353 37.57 32.32 26.76
N ALA A 354 37.87 33.54 26.30
CA ALA A 354 38.98 33.77 25.39
C ALA A 354 40.31 33.43 26.07
N TYR A 355 41.26 32.92 25.30
CA TYR A 355 42.62 32.67 25.78
C TYR A 355 43.40 33.98 25.89
N ARG A 356 43.33 34.82 24.84
CA ARG A 356 43.92 36.15 24.80
C ARG A 356 43.21 37.03 23.77
N GLY A 357 42.73 38.19 24.21
CA GLY A 357 41.97 39.11 23.35
C GLY A 357 40.78 38.40 22.71
N ALA A 358 40.71 38.45 21.38
CA ALA A 358 39.64 37.90 20.55
C ALA A 358 39.95 36.49 20.00
N VAL A 359 40.76 35.70 20.73
CA VAL A 359 41.21 34.35 20.33
C VAL A 359 40.65 33.31 21.30
N TYR A 360 39.95 32.33 20.77
CA TYR A 360 39.34 31.24 21.53
C TYR A 360 40.03 29.90 21.22
N CYS A 361 40.35 29.13 22.26
CA CYS A 361 40.87 27.78 22.08
C CYS A 361 39.76 26.80 21.71
N ALA A 362 40.10 25.79 20.91
CA ALA A 362 39.28 24.60 20.72
C ALA A 362 38.97 23.93 22.07
N SER A 363 37.74 23.45 22.23
CA SER A 363 37.31 22.80 23.46
C SER A 363 37.97 21.42 23.62
N THR A 364 37.94 20.88 24.84
CA THR A 364 38.31 19.48 25.10
C THR A 364 37.45 18.49 24.29
N GLU A 365 36.17 18.79 24.07
CA GLU A 365 35.26 17.93 23.30
C GLU A 365 35.66 17.88 21.81
N LEU A 366 35.99 19.04 21.21
CA LEU A 366 36.42 19.12 19.82
C LEU A 366 37.79 18.46 19.63
N THR A 367 38.78 18.86 20.43
CA THR A 367 40.13 18.30 20.37
C THR A 367 40.15 16.80 20.65
N GLY A 368 39.39 16.34 21.64
CA GLY A 368 39.25 14.92 21.95
C GLY A 368 38.64 14.12 20.79
N SER A 369 37.61 14.67 20.13
CA SER A 369 36.97 14.03 18.98
C SER A 369 37.88 13.95 17.76
N VAL A 370 38.73 14.97 17.53
CA VAL A 370 39.76 14.95 16.49
C VAL A 370 40.80 13.86 16.76
N THR A 371 41.28 13.75 18.01
CA THR A 371 42.21 12.67 18.40
C THR A 371 41.55 11.31 18.24
N GLN A 372 40.28 11.17 18.63
CA GLN A 372 39.53 9.93 18.51
C GLN A 372 39.45 9.45 17.06
N VAL A 373 39.02 10.29 16.11
CA VAL A 373 38.89 9.86 14.71
C VAL A 373 40.24 9.54 14.04
N LEU A 374 41.33 10.17 14.51
CA LEU A 374 42.69 9.85 14.06
C LEU A 374 43.19 8.51 14.61
N ASP A 375 42.90 8.21 15.88
CA ASP A 375 43.20 6.93 16.51
C ASP A 375 42.45 5.77 15.81
N GLN A 376 41.16 5.99 15.53
CA GLN A 376 40.35 5.09 14.71
C GLN A 376 40.95 4.84 13.31
N CYS A 377 41.47 5.88 12.66
CA CYS A 377 42.17 5.77 11.38
C CYS A 377 43.44 4.93 11.48
N TYR A 378 44.24 5.16 12.51
CA TYR A 378 45.44 4.38 12.76
C TYR A 378 45.11 2.89 12.94
N HIS A 379 44.11 2.57 13.76
CA HIS A 379 43.65 1.19 13.97
C HIS A 379 43.08 0.55 12.70
N LEU A 380 42.32 1.28 11.89
CA LEU A 380 41.83 0.81 10.59
C LEU A 380 42.99 0.44 9.66
N GLN A 381 43.98 1.33 9.53
CA GLN A 381 45.13 1.12 8.65
C GLN A 381 45.99 -0.06 9.09
N GLN A 382 46.20 -0.25 10.40
CA GLN A 382 46.94 -1.41 10.91
C GLN A 382 46.23 -2.74 10.63
N ASN A 383 44.90 -2.75 10.65
CA ASN A 383 44.10 -3.98 10.58
C ASN A 383 43.47 -4.22 9.19
N ILE A 384 43.78 -3.40 8.19
CA ILE A 384 43.08 -3.44 6.90
C ILE A 384 43.14 -4.82 6.22
N ALA A 385 44.28 -5.51 6.25
CA ALA A 385 44.43 -6.84 5.66
C ALA A 385 43.51 -7.87 6.33
N SER A 386 43.44 -7.84 7.66
CA SER A 386 42.54 -8.69 8.45
C SER A 386 41.08 -8.35 8.17
N ILE A 387 40.73 -7.08 8.03
CA ILE A 387 39.37 -6.63 7.70
C ILE A 387 38.95 -7.12 6.32
N LYS A 388 39.83 -7.02 5.30
CA LYS A 388 39.57 -7.53 3.95
C LYS A 388 39.29 -9.04 3.98
N ASN A 389 40.16 -9.80 4.64
CA ASN A 389 40.06 -11.26 4.69
C ASN A 389 38.86 -11.76 5.49
N ASN A 390 38.62 -11.18 6.67
CA ASN A 390 37.55 -11.64 7.56
C ASN A 390 36.15 -11.32 7.01
N ASN A 391 35.99 -10.19 6.31
CA ASN A 391 34.71 -9.78 5.75
C ASN A 391 34.54 -10.13 4.27
N ARG A 392 35.58 -10.68 3.62
CA ARG A 392 35.62 -10.96 2.17
C ARG A 392 35.37 -9.71 1.31
N ILE A 393 35.82 -8.55 1.77
CA ILE A 393 35.73 -7.27 1.06
C ILE A 393 37.13 -6.90 0.59
N TYR A 394 37.46 -7.24 -0.66
CA TYR A 394 38.82 -7.07 -1.19
C TYR A 394 39.02 -5.74 -1.92
N ASP A 395 37.92 -5.09 -2.29
CA ASP A 395 37.86 -3.88 -3.08
C ASP A 395 37.84 -2.60 -2.22
N ILE A 396 38.56 -2.58 -1.11
CA ILE A 396 38.73 -1.41 -0.24
C ILE A 396 40.21 -1.10 -0.07
N GLU A 397 40.59 0.17 0.01
CA GLU A 397 41.97 0.58 0.21
C GLU A 397 42.11 1.60 1.32
N SER A 398 43.23 1.55 2.07
CA SER A 398 43.50 2.46 3.18
C SER A 398 44.72 3.36 2.95
N TYR A 399 45.03 3.64 1.67
CA TYR A 399 46.20 4.43 1.27
C TYR A 399 46.18 5.86 1.83
N ALA A 400 45.01 6.51 1.79
CA ALA A 400 44.81 7.88 2.24
C ALA A 400 43.43 8.03 2.91
N VAL A 401 43.24 7.36 4.05
CA VAL A 401 41.94 7.36 4.74
C VAL A 401 41.53 8.79 5.10
N HIS A 402 40.36 9.21 4.64
CA HIS A 402 39.81 10.53 4.98
C HIS A 402 39.04 10.44 6.28
N CYS A 403 39.41 11.23 7.29
CA CYS A 403 38.66 11.32 8.54
C CYS A 403 37.69 12.49 8.47
N ILE A 404 36.42 12.25 8.78
CA ILE A 404 35.39 13.28 8.90
C ILE A 404 34.87 13.29 10.32
N LEU A 405 34.76 14.50 10.87
CA LEU A 405 34.15 14.74 12.16
C LEU A 405 32.93 15.64 11.98
N ILE A 406 31.74 15.11 12.24
CA ILE A 406 30.49 15.86 12.28
C ILE A 406 30.22 16.28 13.72
N ILE A 407 30.38 17.57 14.04
CA ILE A 407 30.33 18.04 15.43
C ILE A 407 29.80 19.47 15.55
N GLY A 408 28.94 19.70 16.54
CA GLY A 408 28.53 21.04 16.95
C GLY A 408 27.74 21.82 15.90
N THR A 409 27.59 23.12 16.15
CA THR A 409 26.98 24.11 15.25
C THR A 409 27.91 25.32 15.14
N ILE A 410 27.88 26.05 14.02
CA ILE A 410 28.75 27.22 13.84
C ILE A 410 28.49 28.24 14.97
N PRO A 411 29.54 28.76 15.64
CA PRO A 411 29.38 29.81 16.64
C PRO A 411 28.75 31.08 16.03
N SER A 412 27.77 31.66 16.72
CA SER A 412 27.15 32.93 16.32
C SER A 412 28.02 34.16 16.56
N ASP A 413 28.97 34.07 17.51
CA ASP A 413 29.94 35.14 17.81
C ASP A 413 31.07 35.15 16.79
N GLU A 414 31.36 36.32 16.20
CA GLU A 414 32.33 36.46 15.10
C GLU A 414 33.76 36.07 15.50
N ASP A 415 34.19 36.38 16.73
CA ASP A 415 35.54 36.05 17.19
C ASP A 415 35.70 34.55 17.44
N LYS A 416 34.65 33.91 17.96
CA LYS A 416 34.57 32.45 18.05
C LYS A 416 34.51 31.81 16.66
N LYS A 417 33.69 32.31 15.75
CA LYS A 417 33.59 31.80 14.38
C LYS A 417 34.97 31.86 13.68
N LYS A 418 35.65 33.01 13.74
CA LYS A 418 37.03 33.20 13.26
C LYS A 418 38.00 32.19 13.89
N SER A 419 37.93 31.99 15.21
CA SER A 419 38.81 31.04 15.92
C SER A 419 38.54 29.59 15.51
N PHE A 420 37.27 29.21 15.31
CA PHE A 420 36.87 27.89 14.81
C PHE A 420 37.38 27.65 13.39
N GLU A 421 37.24 28.63 12.49
CA GLU A 421 37.75 28.55 11.12
C GLU A 421 39.27 28.31 11.08
N ILE A 422 40.03 29.08 11.88
CA ILE A 422 41.48 28.91 11.99
C ILE A 422 41.83 27.50 12.48
N TYR A 423 41.16 27.02 13.53
CA TYR A 423 41.41 25.70 14.07
C TYR A 423 41.08 24.60 13.07
N ARG A 424 39.88 24.62 12.46
CA ARG A 424 39.45 23.55 11.56
C ARG A 424 40.31 23.47 10.30
N ARG A 425 40.76 24.62 9.77
CA ARG A 425 41.61 24.64 8.58
C ARG A 425 43.04 24.16 8.83
N ASN A 426 43.49 24.16 10.10
CA ASN A 426 44.79 23.63 10.49
C ASN A 426 44.82 22.08 10.46
N SER A 427 43.68 21.41 10.58
CA SER A 427 43.58 19.95 10.52
C SER A 427 43.66 19.45 9.06
N LYS A 428 44.81 18.90 8.67
CA LYS A 428 45.01 18.37 7.31
C LYS A 428 44.31 17.03 7.05
N ASN A 429 44.25 16.19 8.07
CA ASN A 429 43.78 14.79 7.94
C ASN A 429 42.34 14.60 8.41
N VAL A 430 41.77 15.59 9.11
CA VAL A 430 40.42 15.54 9.66
C VAL A 430 39.61 16.70 9.10
N GLN A 431 38.57 16.39 8.34
CA GLN A 431 37.59 17.35 7.88
C GLN A 431 36.53 17.53 8.97
N ILE A 432 36.46 18.73 9.55
CA ILE A 432 35.48 19.08 10.56
C ILE A 432 34.32 19.80 9.89
N ILE A 433 33.11 19.28 10.05
CA ILE A 433 31.88 19.86 9.50
C ILE A 433 30.82 19.96 10.60
N THR A 434 30.08 21.05 10.64
CA THR A 434 28.99 21.22 11.61
C THR A 434 27.64 20.74 11.05
N PHE A 435 26.68 20.51 11.94
CA PHE A 435 25.34 20.05 11.52
C PHE A 435 24.58 21.09 10.70
N ASP A 436 24.73 22.37 11.03
CA ASP A 436 24.13 23.47 10.28
C ASP A 436 24.78 23.68 8.90
N GLU A 437 26.08 23.36 8.75
CA GLU A 437 26.71 23.30 7.43
C GLU A 437 26.15 22.18 6.56
N LEU A 438 25.93 20.99 7.13
CA LEU A 438 25.29 19.88 6.41
C LEU A 438 23.86 20.22 6.01
N LEU A 439 23.09 20.85 6.91
CA LEU A 439 21.74 21.33 6.59
C LEU A 439 21.77 22.36 5.46
N LEU A 440 22.73 23.30 5.48
CA LEU A 440 22.88 24.27 4.41
C LEU A 440 23.16 23.58 3.06
N LYS A 441 24.03 22.57 3.03
CA LYS A 441 24.28 21.77 1.82
C LYS A 441 23.04 21.04 1.33
N LEU A 442 22.23 20.48 2.23
CA LEU A 442 20.95 19.85 1.88
C LEU A 442 19.98 20.85 1.27
N LYS A 443 19.86 22.05 1.86
CA LYS A 443 19.03 23.13 1.31
C LYS A 443 19.53 23.64 -0.04
N GLN A 444 20.85 23.72 -0.23
CA GLN A 444 21.45 24.09 -1.52
C GLN A 444 21.20 23.02 -2.57
N LEU A 445 21.31 21.74 -2.22
CA LEU A 445 20.94 20.64 -3.11
C LEU A 445 19.46 20.72 -3.50
N HIS A 446 18.58 20.95 -2.53
CA HIS A 446 17.15 21.15 -2.78
C HIS A 446 16.89 22.34 -3.72
N GLY A 447 17.54 23.49 -3.47
CA GLY A 447 17.44 24.65 -4.34
C GLY A 447 17.94 24.38 -5.76
N PHE A 448 19.08 23.70 -5.90
CA PHE A 448 19.61 23.31 -7.21
C PHE A 448 18.64 22.41 -7.97
N LEU A 449 18.06 21.40 -7.31
CA LEU A 449 17.09 20.50 -7.93
C LEU A 449 15.78 21.21 -8.30
N ASN A 450 15.38 22.22 -7.52
CA ASN A 450 14.19 23.03 -7.77
C ASN A 450 14.39 24.07 -8.90
N ASP A 451 15.60 24.57 -9.09
CA ASP A 451 15.95 25.56 -10.13
C ASP A 451 16.40 24.90 -11.45
N SER A 452 16.39 23.56 -11.54
CA SER A 452 16.79 22.78 -12.73
C SER A 452 15.64 22.50 -13.71
N ASP A 453 14.46 23.10 -13.50
CA ASP A 453 13.33 23.15 -14.44
C ASP A 453 13.44 24.36 -15.39
#